data_AF-A0A8J3HHK4-F1
#
_entry.id   AF-A0A8J3HHK4-F1
#
_cell.length_a   1.000
_cell.length_b   1.000
_cell.length_c   1.000
_cell.angle_alpha   90.00
_cell.angle_beta   90.00
_cell.angle_gamma   90.00
#
_symmetry.space_group_name_H-M   'P 1'
#
loop_
_entity.id
_entity.type
_entity.pdbx_description
1 polymer ?
#
loop_
_entity_poly.entity_id
_entity_poly.type
_entity_poly.pdbx_seq_one_letter_code
_entity_poly.pdbx_strand_id
1 'polypeptide(L)' 'MRLHVDRITLTVPPMSEQDARRLAELVAEALRDWPTAPDASGRVERVAATVPGDGRTDPRTLASQIAEAVVAAALGELR' A
#
# COMPACT_ATOMS: atom_id res chain seq x y z
N MET A 1 11.80 7.13 11.99
CA MET A 1 12.33 6.90 10.64
C MET A 1 11.32 7.42 9.62
N ARG A 2 11.74 8.05 8.51
CA ARG A 2 10.80 8.56 7.49
C ARG A 2 11.16 7.96 6.13
N LEU A 3 10.35 7.01 5.68
CA LEU A 3 10.32 6.56 4.29
C LEU A 3 9.47 7.56 3.50
N HIS A 4 10.02 8.16 2.44
CA HIS A 4 9.25 9.02 1.55
C HIS A 4 8.95 8.27 0.26
N VAL A 5 7.67 8.06 -0.03
CA VAL A 5 7.20 7.46 -1.28
C VAL A 5 6.50 8.54 -2.07
N ASP A 6 7.03 8.90 -3.22
CA ASP A 6 6.48 10.00 -4.04
C ASP A 6 5.20 9.60 -4.76
N ARG A 7 5.10 8.33 -5.18
CA ARG A 7 3.95 7.83 -5.93
C ARG A 7 3.72 6.35 -5.70
N ILE A 8 2.49 6.02 -5.30
CA ILE A 8 1.98 4.65 -5.26
C ILE A 8 0.99 4.50 -6.42
N THR A 9 1.18 3.47 -7.26
CA THR A 9 0.23 3.12 -8.32
C THR A 9 -0.41 1.79 -7.95
N LEU A 10 -1.73 1.78 -7.77
CA LEU A 10 -2.49 0.58 -7.42
C LEU A 10 -3.31 0.15 -8.62
N THR A 11 -3.25 -1.14 -8.97
CA THR A 11 -4.19 -1.76 -9.90
C THR A 11 -5.23 -2.49 -9.09
N VAL A 12 -6.48 -2.01 -9.14
CA VAL A 12 -7.61 -2.56 -8.38
C VAL A 12 -8.72 -3.01 -9.35
N PRO A 13 -9.58 -3.98 -8.96
CA PRO A 13 -10.73 -4.36 -9.77
C PRO A 13 -11.65 -3.17 -10.09
N PRO A 14 -12.47 -3.24 -11.16
CA PRO A 14 -13.46 -2.21 -11.45
C PRO A 14 -14.40 -2.02 -10.25
N MET A 15 -14.48 -0.79 -9.75
CA MET A 15 -15.31 -0.41 -8.62
C MET A 15 -15.81 1.02 -8.79
N SER A 16 -16.78 1.45 -7.97
CA SER A 16 -17.26 2.82 -8.01
C SER A 16 -16.18 3.80 -7.52
N GLU A 17 -16.28 5.08 -7.92
CA GLU A 17 -15.37 6.12 -7.42
C GLU A 17 -15.40 6.22 -5.88
N GLN A 18 -16.58 6.05 -5.28
CA GLN A 18 -16.76 6.06 -3.84
C GLN A 18 -16.02 4.91 -3.16
N ASP A 19 -16.10 3.70 -3.71
CA ASP A 19 -15.39 2.53 -3.20
C ASP A 19 -13.87 2.69 -3.36
N ALA A 20 -13.42 3.24 -4.49
CA ALA A 20 -12.00 3.52 -4.73
C ALA A 20 -11.46 4.55 -3.71
N ARG A 21 -12.23 5.60 -3.43
CA ARG A 21 -11.87 6.60 -2.41
C ARG A 21 -11.82 5.99 -1.02
N ARG A 22 -12.81 5.14 -0.69
CA ARG A 22 -12.84 4.44 0.60
C ARG A 22 -11.65 3.50 0.76
N LEU A 23 -11.28 2.77 -0.29
CA LEU A 23 -10.11 1.91 -0.29
C LEU A 23 -8.82 2.71 -0.08
N ALA A 24 -8.67 3.88 -0.72
CA ALA A 24 -7.51 4.75 -0.53
C ALA A 24 -7.36 5.23 0.93
N GLU A 25 -8.47 5.59 1.59
CA GLU A 25 -8.47 5.96 3.01
C GLU A 25 -8.03 4.80 3.90
N LEU A 26 -8.53 3.59 3.63
CA LEU A 26 -8.18 2.39 4.40
C LEU A 26 -6.70 2.02 4.21
N VAL A 27 -6.16 2.17 2.99
CA VAL A 27 -4.72 1.95 2.74
C VAL A 27 -3.88 2.95 3.52
N ALA A 28 -4.28 4.23 3.55
CA ALA A 28 -3.58 5.26 4.31
C ALA A 28 -3.67 5.04 5.84
N GLU A 29 -4.75 4.44 6.33
CA GLU A 29 -4.87 3.98 7.72
C GLU A 29 -3.94 2.80 8.01
N ALA A 30 -3.98 1.76 7.18
CA ALA A 30 -3.12 0.58 7.33
C ALA A 30 -1.62 0.91 7.27
N LEU A 31 -1.21 1.86 6.42
CA LEU A 31 0.17 2.34 6.36
C LEU A 31 0.60 3.14 7.60
N ARG A 32 -0.34 3.80 8.30
CA ARG A 32 -0.05 4.53 9.54
C ARG A 32 0.19 3.57 10.71
N ASP A 33 -0.54 2.46 10.73
CA ASP A 33 -0.42 1.44 11.77
C ASP A 33 0.78 0.50 11.57
N TRP A 34 1.49 0.62 10.44
CA TRP A 34 2.62 -0.24 10.15
C TRP A 34 3.78 0.03 11.11
N PRO A 35 4.30 -1.00 11.82
CA PRO A 35 5.38 -0.83 12.76
C PRO A 35 6.59 -0.24 12.04
N THR A 36 7.09 0.87 12.57
CA THR A 36 8.32 1.52 12.10
C THR A 36 9.45 0.49 12.03
N ALA A 37 9.85 0.09 10.81
CA ALA A 37 11.04 -0.75 10.63
C ALA A 37 12.26 0.03 11.16
N PRO A 38 13.20 -0.59 11.89
CA PRO A 38 14.28 0.16 12.54
C PRO A 38 15.31 0.80 11.58
N ASP A 39 15.54 0.23 10.40
CA ASP A 39 16.80 0.45 9.66
C ASP A 39 16.66 0.86 8.16
N ALA A 40 15.47 1.22 7.68
CA ALA A 40 15.23 1.50 6.26
C ALA A 40 14.93 2.99 5.99
N SER A 41 15.97 3.80 5.75
CA SER A 41 15.81 5.20 5.31
C SER A 41 16.16 5.36 3.83
N GLY A 42 15.24 5.95 3.06
CA GLY A 42 15.53 6.40 1.70
C GLY A 42 14.28 6.92 0.99
N ARG A 43 14.45 7.24 -0.30
CA ARG A 43 13.40 7.74 -1.18
C ARG A 43 13.12 6.69 -2.24
N VAL A 44 11.86 6.27 -2.34
CA VAL A 44 11.41 5.35 -3.39
C VAL A 44 10.55 6.15 -4.36
N GLU A 45 11.01 6.29 -5.61
CA GLU A 45 10.29 7.08 -6.62
C GLU A 45 8.99 6.40 -7.07
N ARG A 46 8.99 5.07 -7.15
CA ARG A 46 7.84 4.29 -7.59
C ARG A 46 7.78 2.94 -6.88
N VAL A 47 6.62 2.64 -6.32
CA VAL A 47 6.28 1.30 -5.82
C VAL A 47 5.15 0.72 -6.66
N ALA A 48 5.37 -0.51 -7.17
CA ALA A 48 4.34 -1.31 -7.82
C ALA A 48 4.06 -2.54 -6.96
N ALA A 49 2.80 -2.71 -6.56
CA ALA A 49 2.34 -3.85 -5.79
C ALA A 49 1.18 -4.52 -6.52
N THR A 50 1.23 -5.84 -6.64
CA THR A 50 0.14 -6.65 -7.18
C THR A 50 -0.54 -7.35 -6.03
N VAL A 51 -1.82 -7.07 -5.81
CA VAL A 51 -2.62 -7.73 -4.77
C VAL A 51 -3.66 -8.61 -5.46
N PRO A 52 -3.70 -9.93 -5.17
CA PRO A 52 -4.69 -10.82 -5.75
C PRO A 52 -6.07 -10.48 -5.19
N GLY A 53 -6.88 -9.81 -6.00
CA GLY A 53 -8.29 -9.53 -5.70
C GLY A 53 -9.19 -10.55 -6.39
N ASP A 54 -9.84 -11.41 -5.62
CA ASP A 54 -10.90 -12.31 -6.11
C ASP A 54 -12.28 -11.62 -6.22
N GLY A 55 -12.33 -10.31 -5.97
CA GLY A 55 -13.56 -9.51 -5.97
C GLY A 55 -14.51 -9.80 -4.79
N ARG A 56 -14.13 -10.69 -3.87
CA ARG A 56 -14.91 -11.08 -2.69
C ARG A 56 -14.21 -10.75 -1.37
N THR A 57 -12.95 -10.35 -1.44
CA THR A 57 -12.15 -9.94 -0.30
C THR A 57 -12.69 -8.65 0.32
N ASP A 58 -12.86 -8.64 1.64
CA ASP A 58 -13.29 -7.48 2.42
C ASP A 58 -12.36 -6.27 2.17
N PRO A 59 -12.89 -5.03 2.02
CA PRO A 59 -12.08 -3.85 1.71
C PRO A 59 -10.97 -3.53 2.72
N ARG A 60 -11.14 -3.85 4.01
CA ARG A 60 -10.07 -3.66 5.01
C ARG A 60 -8.97 -4.69 4.81
N THR A 61 -9.34 -5.94 4.53
CA THR A 61 -8.37 -7.00 4.25
C THR A 61 -7.54 -6.66 3.01
N LEU A 62 -8.21 -6.17 1.95
CA LEU A 62 -7.53 -5.70 0.74
C LEU A 62 -6.59 -4.52 1.03
N ALA A 63 -7.03 -3.55 1.83
CA ALA A 63 -6.21 -2.40 2.21
C ALA A 63 -4.94 -2.81 2.99
N SER A 64 -5.06 -3.74 3.94
CA SER A 64 -3.91 -4.28 4.68
C SER A 64 -2.93 -5.00 3.77
N GLN A 65 -3.42 -5.82 2.83
CA GLN A 65 -2.57 -6.51 1.84
C GLN A 65 -1.84 -5.52 0.92
N ILE A 66 -2.52 -4.45 0.50
CA ILE A 66 -1.90 -3.37 -0.27
C ILE A 66 -0.80 -2.67 0.55
N ALA A 67 -1.08 -2.33 1.80
CA ALA A 67 -0.11 -1.68 2.68
C ALA A 67 1.13 -2.55 2.88
N GLU A 68 0.94 -3.85 3.16
CA GLU A 68 2.03 -4.83 3.30
C GLU A 68 2.87 -4.92 2.02
N ALA A 69 2.23 -5.05 0.86
CA ALA A 69 2.93 -5.15 -0.42
C ALA A 69 3.70 -3.87 -0.77
N VAL A 70 3.14 -2.69 -0.46
CA VAL A 70 3.81 -1.40 -0.66
C VAL A 70 5.05 -1.28 0.23
N VAL A 71 4.94 -1.67 1.51
CA VAL A 71 6.09 -1.63 2.43
C VAL A 71 7.15 -2.64 2.01
N ALA A 72 6.77 -3.87 1.65
CA ALA A 72 7.71 -4.89 1.19
C ALA A 72 8.49 -4.45 -0.06
N ALA A 73 7.80 -3.87 -1.04
CA ALA A 73 8.44 -3.35 -2.24
C ALA A 73 9.36 -2.15 -1.92
N ALA A 74 8.91 -1.22 -1.06
CA ALA A 74 9.75 -0.09 -0.67
C ALA A 74 11.00 -0.51 0.11
N LEU A 75 10.92 -1.54 0.97
CA LEU A 75 12.07 -2.11 1.66
C LEU A 75 13.02 -2.85 0.71
N GLY A 76 12.48 -3.47 -0.35
CA GLY A 76 13.28 -4.12 -1.40
C GLY A 76 14.14 -3.13 -2.19
N GLU A 77 13.60 -1.95 -2.51
CA GLU A 77 14.32 -0.88 -3.23
C GLU A 77 15.42 -0.20 -2.39
N LEU A 78 15.45 -0.41 -1.07
CA LEU A 78 16.44 0.19 -0.16
C LEU A 78 17.66 -0.71 0.13
N ARG A 79 17.71 -1.91 -0.48
CA ARG A 79 18.87 -2.82 -0.42
C ARG A 79 19.84 -2.59 -1.56
#